data_AF-A0A8C1L255-F1
#
_entry.id   AF-A0A8C1L255-F1
#
_cell.length_a   1.000
_cell.length_b   1.000
_cell.length_c   1.000
_cell.angle_alpha   90.00
_cell.angle_beta   90.00
_cell.angle_gamma   90.00
#
_symmetry.space_group_name_H-M   'P 1'
#
loop_
_entity.id
_entity.type
_entity.pdbx_description
1 polymer ?
#
loop_
_entity_poly.entity_id
_entity_poly.type
_entity_poly.pdbx_seq_one_letter_code
_entity_poly.pdbx_strand_id
1 'polypeptide(L)'
;MSLDKLMEKFLEQSMEAEDNFYRLEEQRLQAEDKRREEEHSRELQMLQMLGQIFNGISTPSPAPQQYSKSSKAILQLYVEQTDILRSFSLGTARMDSVIPLVRKTIPPLTSKKHKGQDGRIGIIGGCQEYTGAPFFAAISALKVGADLSHVFCTKDAAPVIKSYSPELIVHPVLDGPNAVEEIEKWLPRLHSLVVGPGLGREEMLLKNAKEIIERAKLRGIPIIIDADGLWLVAKEPSVIQGYQRGILTPNFMEFTRLYEAMHHEPLDSTDHKRSAQQLSIAMGHLTLVLKGEEDIITDGKNMLTCSQEGSGRRCGGQGDLLSGSLDSCAHWAFSSSPDATKGMNPSLVAAFGATSLTRQCNRQAFHKHSRSTTTSDMIQEISSAFKKLFES
;
A
#
# COMPACT_ATOMS: atom_id res chain seq x y z
N MET A 1 -38.53 -43.21 -2.37
CA MET A 1 -37.70 -43.07 -3.59
C MET A 1 -36.49 -43.98 -3.41
N SER A 2 -36.16 -44.85 -4.37
CA SER A 2 -34.95 -45.68 -4.27
C SER A 2 -33.70 -44.78 -4.38
N LEU A 3 -32.58 -45.24 -3.79
CA LEU A 3 -31.32 -44.50 -3.77
C LEU A 3 -30.85 -44.12 -5.19
N ASP A 4 -31.06 -45.03 -6.16
CA ASP A 4 -30.71 -44.82 -7.56
C ASP A 4 -31.47 -43.65 -8.20
N LYS A 5 -32.78 -43.52 -7.93
CA LYS A 5 -33.59 -42.39 -8.42
C LYS A 5 -33.20 -41.05 -7.78
N LEU A 6 -32.61 -41.08 -6.59
CA LEU A 6 -32.16 -39.89 -5.88
C LEU A 6 -30.80 -39.42 -6.44
N MET A 7 -29.93 -40.37 -6.79
CA MET A 7 -28.65 -40.12 -7.42
C MET A 7 -28.80 -39.62 -8.87
N GLU A 8 -29.72 -40.20 -9.64
CA GLU A 8 -30.04 -39.77 -11.00
C GLU A 8 -30.56 -38.31 -11.02
N LYS A 9 -31.46 -37.98 -10.09
CA LYS A 9 -31.96 -36.61 -9.93
C LYS A 9 -30.88 -35.61 -9.49
N PHE A 10 -29.90 -36.05 -8.69
CA PHE A 10 -28.79 -35.20 -8.28
C PHE A 10 -27.84 -34.92 -9.46
N LEU A 11 -27.58 -35.92 -10.30
CA LEU A 11 -26.76 -35.77 -11.51
C LEU A 11 -27.42 -34.83 -12.53
N GLU A 12 -28.72 -34.97 -12.75
CA GLU A 12 -29.48 -34.05 -13.63
C GLU A 12 -29.41 -32.60 -13.11
N GLN A 13 -29.63 -32.39 -11.81
CA GLN A 13 -29.54 -31.06 -11.20
C GLN A 13 -28.12 -30.46 -11.28
N SER A 14 -27.09 -31.31 -11.15
CA SER A 14 -25.70 -30.87 -11.28
C SER A 14 -25.38 -30.46 -12.72
N MET A 15 -25.85 -31.22 -13.71
CA MET A 15 -25.67 -30.89 -15.13
C MET A 15 -26.41 -29.60 -15.50
N GLU A 16 -27.65 -29.41 -15.04
CA GLU A 16 -28.40 -28.17 -15.27
C GLU A 16 -27.74 -26.94 -14.62
N ALA A 17 -27.14 -27.11 -13.44
CA ALA A 17 -26.40 -26.04 -12.77
C ALA A 17 -25.13 -25.65 -13.54
N GLU A 18 -24.43 -26.64 -14.10
CA GLU A 18 -23.21 -26.44 -14.89
C GLU A 18 -23.53 -25.76 -16.24
N ASP A 19 -24.58 -26.20 -16.94
CA ASP A 19 -25.05 -25.55 -18.18
C ASP A 19 -25.50 -24.11 -17.95
N ASN A 20 -26.20 -23.84 -16.84
CA ASN A 20 -26.59 -22.47 -16.48
C ASN A 20 -25.39 -21.60 -16.14
N PHE A 21 -24.37 -22.15 -15.49
CA PHE A 21 -23.12 -21.44 -15.22
C PHE A 21 -22.42 -21.04 -16.52
N TYR A 22 -22.28 -21.96 -17.48
CA TYR A 22 -21.64 -21.67 -18.76
C TYR A 22 -22.41 -20.63 -19.59
N ARG A 23 -23.76 -20.68 -19.60
CA ARG A 23 -24.58 -19.65 -20.28
C ARG A 23 -24.43 -18.27 -19.65
N LEU A 24 -24.39 -18.19 -18.33
CA LEU A 24 -24.19 -16.92 -17.62
C LEU A 24 -22.79 -16.34 -17.88
N GLU A 25 -21.76 -17.18 -17.92
CA GLU A 25 -20.40 -16.74 -18.20
C GLU A 25 -20.24 -16.30 -19.68
N GLU A 26 -20.89 -16.97 -20.63
CA GLU A 26 -20.92 -16.56 -22.03
C GLU A 26 -21.64 -15.21 -22.21
N GLN A 27 -22.78 -14.99 -21.54
CA GLN A 27 -23.47 -13.70 -21.54
C GLN A 27 -22.63 -12.59 -20.92
N ARG A 28 -21.87 -12.90 -19.86
CA ARG A 28 -20.95 -11.96 -19.23
C ARG A 28 -19.80 -11.58 -20.15
N LEU A 29 -19.18 -12.55 -20.83
CA LEU A 29 -18.12 -12.31 -21.81
C LEU A 29 -18.61 -11.46 -22.99
N GLN A 30 -19.80 -11.74 -23.52
CA GLN A 30 -20.42 -10.92 -24.58
C GLN A 30 -20.70 -9.48 -24.11
N ALA A 31 -21.10 -9.30 -22.85
CA ALA A 31 -21.31 -7.98 -22.27
C ALA A 31 -19.98 -7.22 -22.04
N GLU A 32 -18.91 -7.92 -21.65
CA GLU A 32 -17.56 -7.34 -21.53
C GLU A 32 -17.00 -6.93 -22.90
N ASP A 33 -17.14 -7.76 -23.94
CA ASP A 33 -16.68 -7.44 -25.29
C ASP A 33 -17.44 -6.24 -25.88
N LYS A 34 -18.77 -6.18 -25.71
CA LYS A 34 -19.56 -5.01 -26.14
C LYS A 34 -19.13 -3.73 -25.42
N ARG A 35 -18.80 -3.81 -24.12
CA ARG A 35 -18.27 -2.66 -23.37
C ARG A 35 -16.91 -2.20 -23.91
N ARG A 36 -16.01 -3.13 -24.22
CA ARG A 36 -14.71 -2.81 -24.84
C ARG A 36 -14.87 -2.14 -26.20
N GLU A 37 -15.81 -2.58 -27.02
CA GLU A 37 -16.10 -1.94 -28.32
C GLU A 37 -16.67 -0.51 -28.15
N GLU A 38 -17.56 -0.31 -27.18
CA GLU A 38 -18.11 1.02 -26.85
C GLU A 38 -17.01 1.97 -26.31
N GLU A 39 -16.09 1.44 -25.49
CA GLU A 39 -14.96 2.18 -24.93
C GLU A 39 -13.95 2.58 -26.02
N HIS A 40 -13.58 1.63 -26.88
CA HIS A 40 -12.72 1.90 -28.03
C HIS A 40 -13.33 2.93 -28.98
N SER A 41 -14.65 2.88 -29.20
CA SER A 41 -15.36 3.88 -30.00
C SER A 41 -15.32 5.28 -29.37
N ARG A 42 -15.44 5.38 -28.04
CA ARG A 42 -15.32 6.66 -27.31
C ARG A 42 -13.90 7.22 -27.38
N GLU A 43 -12.88 6.38 -27.25
CA GLU A 43 -11.47 6.79 -27.40
C GLU A 43 -11.19 7.34 -28.80
N LEU A 44 -11.65 6.64 -29.84
CA LEU A 44 -11.54 7.10 -31.23
C LEU A 44 -12.24 8.45 -31.44
N GLN A 45 -13.42 8.63 -30.86
CA GLN A 45 -14.17 9.88 -30.95
C GLN A 45 -13.45 11.03 -30.20
N MET A 46 -12.83 10.74 -29.06
CA MET A 46 -12.04 11.71 -28.29
C MET A 46 -10.75 12.11 -29.03
N LEU A 47 -10.06 11.14 -29.65
CA LEU A 47 -8.89 11.39 -30.49
C LEU A 47 -9.22 12.22 -31.73
N GLN A 48 -10.38 11.98 -32.36
CA GLN A 48 -10.88 12.83 -33.45
C GLN A 48 -11.17 14.27 -32.98
N MET A 49 -11.81 14.44 -31.82
CA MET A 49 -12.06 15.76 -31.23
C MET A 49 -10.75 16.50 -30.91
N LEU A 50 -9.77 15.82 -30.32
CA LEU A 50 -8.45 16.40 -30.04
C LEU A 50 -7.73 16.79 -31.34
N GLY A 51 -7.80 15.95 -32.38
CA GLY A 51 -7.25 16.28 -33.70
C GLY A 51 -7.87 17.54 -34.32
N GLN A 52 -9.17 17.77 -34.14
CA GLN A 52 -9.85 18.99 -34.59
C GLN A 52 -9.44 20.23 -33.78
N ILE A 53 -9.23 20.07 -32.48
CA ILE A 53 -8.76 21.16 -31.60
C ILE A 53 -7.33 21.57 -31.96
N PHE A 54 -6.43 20.61 -32.21
CA PHE A 54 -5.04 20.91 -32.59
C PHE A 54 -4.93 21.55 -33.99
N ASN A 55 -5.83 21.22 -34.92
CA ASN A 55 -5.89 21.88 -36.23
C ASN A 55 -6.51 23.30 -36.18
N GLY A 56 -7.18 23.68 -35.08
CA GLY A 56 -7.75 25.01 -34.87
C GLY A 56 -6.81 26.05 -34.28
N ILE A 57 -5.62 25.65 -33.81
CA ILE A 57 -4.63 26.55 -33.20
C ILE A 57 -3.68 27.05 -34.29
N SER A 58 -4.16 27.96 -35.12
CA SER A 58 -3.34 28.74 -36.05
C SER A 58 -3.94 30.13 -36.24
N THR A 59 -4.07 30.91 -35.16
CA THR A 59 -4.08 32.40 -35.18
C THR A 59 -3.80 32.95 -33.77
N PRO A 60 -3.14 34.12 -33.62
CA PRO A 60 -2.69 34.62 -32.32
C PRO A 60 -3.75 35.45 -31.55
N SER A 61 -3.69 35.37 -30.20
CA SER A 61 -4.55 36.04 -29.21
C SER A 61 -4.52 37.58 -29.21
N PRO A 62 -5.53 38.22 -28.57
CA PRO A 62 -5.34 39.46 -27.83
C PRO A 62 -5.62 39.34 -26.30
N ALA A 63 -5.20 40.40 -25.60
CA ALA A 63 -4.91 40.61 -24.16
C ALA A 63 -6.04 40.38 -23.10
N PRO A 64 -5.71 40.33 -21.78
CA PRO A 64 -6.59 39.78 -20.75
C PRO A 64 -7.57 40.80 -20.13
N GLN A 65 -8.84 40.40 -19.98
CA GLN A 65 -9.86 41.09 -19.16
C GLN A 65 -10.09 40.35 -17.83
N GLN A 66 -10.42 41.12 -16.78
CA GLN A 66 -10.65 40.66 -15.40
C GLN A 66 -11.84 39.69 -15.29
N TYR A 67 -11.63 38.52 -14.68
CA TYR A 67 -12.67 37.51 -14.43
C TYR A 67 -13.19 37.56 -12.97
N SER A 68 -14.49 37.30 -12.80
CA SER A 68 -15.23 37.35 -11.52
C SER A 68 -15.03 36.10 -10.65
N LYS A 69 -15.50 36.14 -9.39
CA LYS A 69 -15.31 35.08 -8.37
C LYS A 69 -15.82 33.69 -8.79
N SER A 70 -16.86 33.57 -9.62
CA SER A 70 -17.35 32.28 -10.11
C SER A 70 -16.42 31.65 -11.16
N SER A 71 -15.70 32.48 -11.92
CA SER A 71 -14.70 32.00 -12.89
C SER A 71 -13.44 31.46 -12.21
N LYS A 72 -13.13 31.87 -10.96
CA LYS A 72 -12.02 31.30 -10.19
C LYS A 72 -12.27 29.85 -9.76
N ALA A 73 -13.51 29.50 -9.40
CA ALA A 73 -13.87 28.12 -9.05
C ALA A 73 -13.81 27.19 -10.28
N ILE A 74 -14.27 27.69 -11.44
CA ILE A 74 -14.17 26.96 -12.71
C ILE A 74 -12.71 26.85 -13.15
N LEU A 75 -11.89 27.90 -12.99
CA LEU A 75 -10.45 27.83 -13.25
C LEU A 75 -9.75 26.83 -12.33
N GLN A 76 -10.16 26.73 -11.06
CA GLN A 76 -9.54 25.81 -10.10
C GLN A 76 -9.87 24.35 -10.43
N LEU A 77 -11.12 24.06 -10.82
CA LEU A 77 -11.51 22.76 -11.35
C LEU A 77 -10.79 22.43 -12.67
N TYR A 78 -10.57 23.43 -13.53
CA TYR A 78 -9.80 23.26 -14.77
C TYR A 78 -8.31 23.04 -14.51
N VAL A 79 -7.72 23.69 -13.50
CA VAL A 79 -6.33 23.52 -13.07
C VAL A 79 -6.13 22.13 -12.46
N GLU A 80 -7.06 21.66 -11.62
CA GLU A 80 -7.03 20.29 -11.09
C GLU A 80 -7.17 19.23 -12.20
N GLN A 81 -8.06 19.43 -13.17
CA GLN A 81 -8.17 18.54 -14.33
C GLN A 81 -6.95 18.60 -15.27
N THR A 82 -6.32 19.77 -15.44
CA THR A 82 -5.12 19.89 -16.28
C THR A 82 -3.85 19.37 -15.60
N ASP A 83 -3.74 19.42 -14.27
CA ASP A 83 -2.68 18.74 -13.52
C ASP A 83 -2.84 17.21 -13.59
N ILE A 84 -4.08 16.71 -13.50
CA ILE A 84 -4.38 15.30 -13.74
C ILE A 84 -3.98 14.91 -15.18
N LEU A 85 -4.43 15.64 -16.20
CA LEU A 85 -4.09 15.33 -17.60
C LEU A 85 -2.59 15.49 -17.94
N ARG A 86 -1.88 16.44 -17.32
CA ARG A 86 -0.41 16.55 -17.45
C ARG A 86 0.32 15.42 -16.73
N SER A 87 -0.20 14.96 -15.60
CA SER A 87 0.37 13.83 -14.86
C SER A 87 0.17 12.48 -15.57
N PHE A 88 -0.86 12.34 -16.41
CA PHE A 88 -1.00 11.19 -17.32
C PHE A 88 0.09 11.12 -18.40
N SER A 89 0.79 12.22 -18.69
CA SER A 89 1.95 12.25 -19.59
C SER A 89 3.30 11.98 -18.91
N LEU A 90 3.33 11.76 -17.59
CA LEU A 90 4.55 11.41 -16.86
C LEU A 90 4.73 9.87 -16.88
N GLY A 91 5.75 9.45 -17.63
CA GLY A 91 5.98 8.05 -17.99
C GLY A 91 5.97 7.07 -16.82
N THR A 92 5.26 5.96 -17.00
CA THR A 92 5.40 4.76 -16.18
C THR A 92 6.87 4.33 -16.17
N ALA A 93 7.56 4.52 -15.05
CA ALA A 93 8.91 4.02 -14.92
C ALA A 93 8.86 2.48 -14.83
N ARG A 94 9.53 1.80 -15.77
CA ARG A 94 9.62 0.33 -15.79
C ARG A 94 10.38 -0.17 -14.55
N MET A 95 10.01 -1.35 -14.03
CA MET A 95 10.63 -2.00 -12.87
C MET A 95 12.17 -1.98 -12.86
N ASP A 96 12.80 -2.23 -14.02
CA ASP A 96 14.25 -2.27 -14.18
C ASP A 96 14.95 -0.94 -13.86
N SER A 97 14.23 0.18 -13.92
CA SER A 97 14.81 1.50 -13.64
C SER A 97 14.82 1.86 -12.15
N VAL A 98 13.98 1.21 -11.33
CA VAL A 98 13.79 1.57 -9.90
C VAL A 98 14.61 0.67 -8.98
N ILE A 99 14.78 -0.62 -9.27
CA ILE A 99 15.61 -1.54 -8.45
C ILE A 99 17.02 -0.98 -8.20
N PRO A 100 17.74 -0.41 -9.19
CA PRO A 100 19.03 0.21 -8.94
C PRO A 100 18.99 1.39 -7.96
N LEU A 101 17.86 2.11 -7.86
CA LEU A 101 17.67 3.18 -6.87
C LEU A 101 17.49 2.58 -5.47
N VAL A 102 16.68 1.52 -5.34
CA VAL A 102 16.51 0.79 -4.07
C VAL A 102 17.86 0.28 -3.56
N ARG A 103 18.69 -0.30 -4.43
CA ARG A 103 20.04 -0.76 -4.06
C ARG A 103 20.93 0.34 -3.49
N LYS A 104 20.80 1.56 -3.99
CA LYS A 104 21.58 2.72 -3.51
C LYS A 104 21.10 3.27 -2.18
N THR A 105 19.85 3.00 -1.78
CA THR A 105 19.35 3.43 -0.47
C THR A 105 19.74 2.47 0.65
N ILE A 106 19.98 1.19 0.33
CA ILE A 106 20.35 0.16 1.30
C ILE A 106 21.73 0.47 1.92
N PRO A 107 21.84 0.54 3.26
CA PRO A 107 23.11 0.80 3.91
C PRO A 107 24.09 -0.38 3.71
N PRO A 108 25.39 -0.12 3.48
CA PRO A 108 26.37 -1.18 3.41
C PRO A 108 26.58 -1.81 4.79
N LEU A 109 26.72 -3.13 4.83
CA LEU A 109 27.14 -3.85 6.04
C LEU A 109 28.59 -3.48 6.37
N THR A 110 28.81 -2.86 7.53
CA THR A 110 30.14 -2.41 7.95
C THR A 110 30.33 -2.61 9.46
N SER A 111 31.55 -3.00 9.85
CA SER A 111 31.94 -3.13 11.26
C SER A 111 32.08 -1.79 11.99
N LYS A 112 31.99 -0.66 11.28
CA LYS A 112 32.12 0.69 11.84
C LYS A 112 30.82 1.21 12.47
N LYS A 113 29.69 0.60 12.16
CA LYS A 113 28.39 1.00 12.71
C LYS A 113 28.09 0.22 13.99
N HIS A 114 27.36 0.85 14.90
CA HIS A 114 26.87 0.26 16.14
C HIS A 114 25.38 -0.07 16.04
N LYS A 115 24.94 -1.02 16.87
CA LYS A 115 23.55 -1.47 16.94
C LYS A 115 22.57 -0.29 17.07
N GLY A 116 21.59 -0.25 16.18
CA GLY A 116 20.53 0.74 16.12
C GLY A 116 20.80 1.88 15.13
N GLN A 117 21.92 1.88 14.41
CA GLN A 117 22.21 2.89 13.38
C GLN A 117 21.55 2.57 12.03
N ASP A 118 21.25 1.31 11.75
CA ASP A 118 20.66 0.86 10.48
C ASP A 118 19.16 0.52 10.59
N GLY A 119 18.53 0.80 11.73
CA GLY A 119 17.08 0.73 11.86
C GLY A 119 16.60 0.44 13.26
N ARG A 120 15.93 1.42 13.88
CA ARG A 120 15.12 1.21 15.08
C ARG A 120 13.67 1.43 14.70
N ILE A 121 12.93 0.34 14.50
CA ILE A 121 11.57 0.43 13.99
C ILE A 121 10.54 0.26 15.09
N GLY A 122 9.40 0.93 14.96
CA GLY A 122 8.27 0.79 15.87
C GLY A 122 7.05 0.21 15.17
N ILE A 123 6.31 -0.66 15.84
CA ILE A 123 5.03 -1.20 15.38
C ILE A 123 4.00 -0.87 16.45
N ILE A 124 2.95 -0.12 16.07
CA ILE A 124 1.79 0.19 16.91
C ILE A 124 0.65 -0.72 16.48
N GLY A 125 0.32 -1.71 17.31
CA GLY A 125 -0.70 -2.69 17.02
C GLY A 125 -0.66 -3.88 17.97
N GLY A 126 -1.45 -4.90 17.70
CA GLY A 126 -1.60 -6.06 18.59
C GLY A 126 -2.62 -5.84 19.71
N CYS A 127 -3.83 -6.35 19.48
CA CYS A 127 -4.88 -6.51 20.49
C CYS A 127 -4.99 -7.98 20.94
N GLN A 128 -5.95 -8.24 21.83
CA GLN A 128 -6.23 -9.56 22.40
C GLN A 128 -6.38 -10.65 21.31
N GLU A 129 -7.05 -10.35 20.21
CA GLU A 129 -7.32 -11.29 19.12
C GLU A 129 -6.18 -11.39 18.10
N TYR A 130 -5.53 -10.27 17.79
CA TYR A 130 -4.62 -10.14 16.65
C TYR A 130 -3.14 -10.01 17.05
N THR A 131 -2.61 -11.07 17.64
CA THR A 131 -1.19 -11.12 18.09
C THR A 131 -0.20 -11.46 16.97
N GLY A 132 -0.65 -12.13 15.90
CA GLY A 132 0.23 -12.56 14.80
C GLY A 132 0.65 -11.43 13.86
N ALA A 133 -0.26 -10.50 13.56
CA ALA A 133 -0.02 -9.37 12.66
C ALA A 133 1.17 -8.47 13.09
N PRO A 134 1.21 -7.95 14.34
CA PRO A 134 2.36 -7.14 14.76
C PRO A 134 3.66 -7.95 14.81
N PHE A 135 3.60 -9.26 15.09
CA PHE A 135 4.77 -10.14 15.00
C PHE A 135 5.31 -10.21 13.57
N PHE A 136 4.46 -10.48 12.58
CA PHE A 136 4.88 -10.60 11.19
C PHE A 136 5.48 -9.29 10.66
N ALA A 137 4.92 -8.13 11.00
CA ALA A 137 5.53 -6.85 10.68
C ALA A 137 6.90 -6.69 11.35
N ALA A 138 6.98 -6.95 12.65
CA ALA A 138 8.18 -6.74 13.44
C ALA A 138 9.35 -7.65 13.03
N ILE A 139 9.10 -8.95 12.80
CA ILE A 139 10.13 -9.90 12.43
C ILE A 139 10.58 -9.71 10.98
N SER A 140 9.68 -9.29 10.09
CA SER A 140 10.03 -9.04 8.68
C SER A 140 11.02 -7.89 8.58
N ALA A 141 10.83 -6.82 9.35
CA ALA A 141 11.79 -5.72 9.40
C ALA A 141 13.19 -6.16 9.87
N LEU A 142 13.27 -6.97 10.94
CA LEU A 142 14.55 -7.53 11.40
C LEU A 142 15.21 -8.40 10.33
N LYS A 143 14.42 -9.23 9.64
CA LYS A 143 14.91 -10.11 8.56
C LYS A 143 15.34 -9.35 7.32
N VAL A 144 14.75 -8.18 7.05
CA VAL A 144 15.17 -7.26 6.00
C VAL A 144 16.50 -6.59 6.35
N GLY A 145 16.68 -6.22 7.61
CA GLY A 145 17.96 -5.69 8.09
C GLY A 145 17.86 -4.58 9.15
N ALA A 146 16.68 -4.32 9.72
CA ALA A 146 16.57 -3.42 10.87
C ALA A 146 17.35 -3.99 12.07
N ASP A 147 18.06 -3.12 12.79
CA ASP A 147 18.85 -3.53 13.96
C ASP A 147 17.98 -3.86 15.19
N LEU A 148 16.85 -3.17 15.34
CA LEU A 148 15.95 -3.25 16.48
C LEU A 148 14.50 -3.08 16.03
N SER A 149 13.63 -3.90 16.61
CA SER A 149 12.19 -3.88 16.33
C SER A 149 11.39 -3.83 17.63
N HIS A 150 10.62 -2.75 17.78
CA HIS A 150 9.83 -2.45 18.96
C HIS A 150 8.34 -2.66 18.64
N VAL A 151 7.66 -3.49 19.41
CA VAL A 151 6.20 -3.70 19.27
C VAL A 151 5.50 -3.06 20.46
N PHE A 152 4.68 -2.05 20.22
CA PHE A 152 3.82 -1.43 21.22
C PHE A 152 2.41 -1.98 21.05
N CYS A 153 2.00 -2.81 22.02
CA CYS A 153 0.77 -3.59 21.96
C CYS A 153 -0.01 -3.52 23.27
N THR A 154 -1.21 -4.07 23.25
CA THR A 154 -2.02 -4.27 24.44
C THR A 154 -1.34 -5.22 25.43
N LYS A 155 -1.67 -5.08 26.71
CA LYS A 155 -1.06 -5.87 27.78
C LYS A 155 -1.24 -7.38 27.56
N ASP A 156 -2.41 -7.78 27.09
CA ASP A 156 -2.78 -9.19 26.92
C ASP A 156 -2.18 -9.81 25.64
N ALA A 157 -1.90 -9.01 24.61
CA ALA A 157 -1.20 -9.47 23.41
C ALA A 157 0.30 -9.76 23.66
N ALA A 158 0.91 -9.03 24.60
CA ALA A 158 2.36 -9.02 24.77
C ALA A 158 2.99 -10.38 25.14
N PRO A 159 2.43 -11.20 26.07
CA PRO A 159 3.01 -12.52 26.38
C PRO A 159 3.07 -13.43 25.16
N VAL A 160 2.03 -13.40 24.32
CA VAL A 160 1.95 -14.21 23.10
C VAL A 160 2.98 -13.74 22.08
N ILE A 161 3.05 -12.43 21.81
CA ILE A 161 4.04 -11.87 20.85
C ILE A 161 5.47 -12.17 21.29
N LYS A 162 5.78 -12.03 22.59
CA LYS A 162 7.10 -12.35 23.17
C LYS A 162 7.46 -13.83 23.00
N SER A 163 6.47 -14.72 23.01
CA SER A 163 6.70 -16.17 22.84
C SER A 163 7.06 -16.57 21.42
N TYR A 164 6.71 -15.75 20.41
CA TYR A 164 7.03 -16.03 19.02
C TYR A 164 8.50 -15.80 18.67
N SER A 165 9.18 -14.85 19.33
CA SER A 165 10.57 -14.50 19.05
C SER A 165 11.22 -13.75 20.22
N PRO A 166 12.40 -14.20 20.73
CA PRO A 166 13.15 -13.48 21.75
C PRO A 166 13.85 -12.20 21.23
N GLU A 167 13.93 -12.01 19.91
CA GLU A 167 14.57 -10.86 19.28
C GLU A 167 13.73 -9.57 19.34
N LEU A 168 12.41 -9.69 19.48
CA LEU A 168 11.50 -8.55 19.51
C LEU A 168 11.48 -7.84 20.87
N ILE A 169 11.49 -6.51 20.86
CA ILE A 169 11.30 -5.71 22.08
C ILE A 169 9.83 -5.33 22.21
N VAL A 170 9.10 -6.06 23.04
CA VAL A 170 7.63 -5.92 23.16
C VAL A 170 7.23 -5.11 24.40
N HIS A 171 6.52 -4.00 24.17
CA HIS A 171 6.05 -3.02 25.15
C HIS A 171 4.53 -3.16 25.37
N PRO A 172 4.08 -3.71 26.51
CA PRO A 172 2.66 -3.88 26.86
C PRO A 172 2.05 -2.59 27.42
N VAL A 173 1.86 -1.57 26.57
CA VAL A 173 1.48 -0.22 27.03
C VAL A 173 0.32 0.40 26.27
N LEU A 174 -0.12 -0.18 25.13
CA LEU A 174 -1.01 0.49 24.18
C LEU A 174 -2.44 0.74 24.70
N ASP A 175 -2.88 -0.09 25.64
CA ASP A 175 -4.16 -0.03 26.35
C ASP A 175 -4.06 0.61 27.75
N GLY A 176 -2.88 1.09 28.13
CA GLY A 176 -2.65 1.74 29.41
C GLY A 176 -3.25 3.16 29.50
N PRO A 177 -3.53 3.68 30.71
CA PRO A 177 -4.08 5.03 30.89
C PRO A 177 -3.15 6.15 30.42
N ASN A 178 -1.83 5.91 30.38
CA ASN A 178 -0.80 6.83 29.88
C ASN A 178 -0.07 6.24 28.66
N ALA A 179 -0.78 5.44 27.84
CA ALA A 179 -0.20 4.71 26.71
C ALA A 179 0.63 5.63 25.80
N VAL A 180 0.06 6.79 25.49
CA VAL A 180 0.64 7.72 24.54
C VAL A 180 1.92 8.36 25.09
N GLU A 181 1.94 8.77 26.36
CA GLU A 181 3.10 9.33 27.04
C GLU A 181 4.23 8.29 27.18
N GLU A 182 3.90 7.03 27.44
CA GLU A 182 4.91 5.96 27.52
C GLU A 182 5.54 5.68 26.14
N ILE A 183 4.74 5.65 25.08
CA ILE A 183 5.21 5.43 23.71
C ILE A 183 5.99 6.65 23.21
N GLU A 184 5.58 7.87 23.57
CA GLU A 184 6.25 9.11 23.19
C GLU A 184 7.73 9.13 23.61
N LYS A 185 8.07 8.57 24.78
CA LYS A 185 9.46 8.45 25.25
C LYS A 185 10.36 7.66 24.29
N TRP A 186 9.78 6.79 23.47
CA TRP A 186 10.50 5.98 22.49
C TRP A 186 10.62 6.65 21.12
N LEU A 187 9.66 7.50 20.74
CA LEU A 187 9.65 8.15 19.41
C LEU A 187 10.98 8.81 19.03
N PRO A 188 11.72 9.53 19.92
CA PRO A 188 13.03 10.09 19.56
C PRO A 188 14.10 9.07 19.14
N ARG A 189 13.90 7.80 19.50
CA ARG A 189 14.83 6.70 19.19
C ARG A 189 14.41 5.93 17.95
N LEU A 190 13.15 6.04 17.52
CA LEU A 190 12.63 5.32 16.37
C LEU A 190 12.97 6.06 15.08
N HIS A 191 13.28 5.30 14.04
CA HIS A 191 13.62 5.79 12.72
C HIS A 191 12.44 5.74 11.75
N SER A 192 11.46 4.87 12.00
CA SER A 192 10.21 4.73 11.26
C SER A 192 9.18 4.01 12.14
N LEU A 193 7.90 4.16 11.79
CA LEU A 193 6.76 3.65 12.54
C LEU A 193 5.74 2.97 11.61
N VAL A 194 5.34 1.74 11.92
CA VAL A 194 4.18 1.07 11.35
C VAL A 194 2.99 1.21 12.31
N VAL A 195 1.82 1.59 11.81
CA VAL A 195 0.59 1.66 12.60
C VAL A 195 -0.51 0.85 11.95
N GLY A 196 -1.11 -0.06 12.73
CA GLY A 196 -2.30 -0.80 12.34
C GLY A 196 -2.26 -2.32 12.36
N PRO A 197 -1.11 -3.02 12.16
CA PRO A 197 -1.07 -4.49 12.21
C PRO A 197 -1.65 -5.05 13.51
N GLY A 198 -2.85 -5.63 13.42
CA GLY A 198 -3.59 -6.16 14.57
C GLY A 198 -3.99 -5.12 15.61
N LEU A 199 -4.10 -3.83 15.26
CA LEU A 199 -4.48 -2.77 16.20
C LEU A 199 -5.88 -2.98 16.79
N GLY A 200 -6.80 -3.57 16.03
CA GLY A 200 -8.20 -3.64 16.39
C GLY A 200 -8.90 -2.31 16.17
N ARG A 201 -10.19 -2.27 16.53
CA ARG A 201 -11.08 -1.12 16.26
C ARG A 201 -11.74 -0.54 17.50
N GLU A 202 -11.24 -0.91 18.67
CA GLU A 202 -11.67 -0.33 19.93
C GLU A 202 -11.33 1.16 19.96
N GLU A 203 -12.29 1.98 20.42
CA GLU A 203 -12.18 3.44 20.37
C GLU A 203 -10.95 3.97 21.11
N MET A 204 -10.62 3.37 22.26
CA MET A 204 -9.43 3.73 23.03
C MET A 204 -8.13 3.48 22.27
N LEU A 205 -8.00 2.32 21.62
CA LEU A 205 -6.80 1.97 20.85
C LEU A 205 -6.64 2.86 19.61
N LEU A 206 -7.76 3.15 18.93
CA LEU A 206 -7.76 4.06 17.78
C LEU A 206 -7.40 5.49 18.19
N LYS A 207 -7.91 5.97 19.35
CA LYS A 207 -7.54 7.27 19.92
C LYS A 207 -6.06 7.34 20.25
N ASN A 208 -5.52 6.32 20.92
CA ASN A 208 -4.09 6.26 21.26
C ASN A 208 -3.24 6.24 19.98
N ALA A 209 -3.59 5.41 18.99
CA ALA A 209 -2.89 5.36 17.70
C ALA A 209 -2.88 6.71 16.97
N LYS A 210 -4.01 7.42 16.94
CA LYS A 210 -4.10 8.78 16.39
C LYS A 210 -3.09 9.72 17.04
N GLU A 211 -3.09 9.78 18.37
CA GLU A 211 -2.25 10.72 19.12
C GLU A 211 -0.75 10.37 19.00
N ILE A 212 -0.42 9.09 18.84
CA ILE A 212 0.94 8.61 18.53
C ILE A 212 1.35 9.04 17.11
N ILE A 213 0.48 8.90 16.11
CA ILE A 213 0.73 9.36 14.74
C ILE A 213 1.03 10.87 14.75
N GLU A 214 0.22 11.66 15.46
CA GLU A 214 0.40 13.12 15.57
C GLU A 214 1.76 13.48 16.19
N ARG A 215 2.15 12.83 17.30
CA ARG A 215 3.47 13.03 17.92
C ARG A 215 4.63 12.58 17.02
N ALA A 216 4.46 11.49 16.27
CA ALA A 216 5.47 11.01 15.32
C ALA A 216 5.65 11.99 14.14
N LYS A 217 4.56 12.57 13.63
CA LYS A 217 4.57 13.60 12.58
C LYS A 217 5.38 14.83 13.00
N LEU A 218 5.19 15.32 14.22
CA LEU A 218 5.93 16.47 14.77
C LEU A 218 7.45 16.23 14.81
N ARG A 219 7.88 14.97 14.85
CA ARG A 219 9.29 14.58 14.84
C ARG A 219 9.82 14.25 13.45
N GLY A 220 8.97 14.32 12.44
CA GLY A 220 9.35 13.96 11.08
C GLY A 220 9.60 12.45 10.91
N ILE A 221 9.09 11.56 11.77
CA ILE A 221 9.32 10.11 11.62
C ILE A 221 8.48 9.57 10.44
N PRO A 222 9.04 8.82 9.47
CA PRO A 222 8.25 8.11 8.46
C PRO A 222 7.18 7.22 9.09
N ILE A 223 5.97 7.22 8.53
CA ILE A 223 4.84 6.47 9.09
C ILE A 223 4.19 5.62 8.01
N ILE A 224 4.20 4.31 8.20
CA ILE A 224 3.50 3.35 7.36
C ILE A 224 2.16 3.04 8.04
N ILE A 225 1.07 3.25 7.33
CA ILE A 225 -0.28 2.94 7.78
C ILE A 225 -0.78 1.70 7.02
N ASP A 226 -1.15 0.66 7.75
CA ASP A 226 -1.67 -0.60 7.21
C ASP A 226 -2.90 -1.06 8.02
N ALA A 227 -3.68 -2.00 7.47
CA ALA A 227 -4.80 -2.65 8.16
C ALA A 227 -5.73 -1.69 8.95
N ASP A 228 -5.90 -1.89 10.26
CA ASP A 228 -6.78 -1.05 11.08
C ASP A 228 -6.26 0.39 11.29
N GLY A 229 -4.98 0.65 10.99
CA GLY A 229 -4.48 2.02 10.84
C GLY A 229 -5.16 2.73 9.67
N LEU A 230 -5.42 2.03 8.56
CA LEU A 230 -6.16 2.58 7.42
C LEU A 230 -7.64 2.77 7.76
N TRP A 231 -8.19 1.93 8.66
CA TRP A 231 -9.53 2.14 9.20
C TRP A 231 -9.63 3.46 9.99
N LEU A 232 -8.62 3.77 10.82
CA LEU A 232 -8.51 5.07 11.49
C LEU A 232 -8.47 6.22 10.47
N VAL A 233 -7.60 6.10 9.45
CA VAL A 233 -7.48 7.15 8.41
C VAL A 233 -8.78 7.33 7.62
N ALA A 234 -9.52 6.26 7.33
CA ALA A 234 -10.81 6.37 6.65
C ALA A 234 -11.87 7.11 7.49
N LYS A 235 -11.78 7.04 8.82
CA LYS A 235 -12.65 7.81 9.72
C LYS A 235 -12.20 9.26 9.89
N GLU A 236 -10.90 9.48 9.95
CA GLU A 236 -10.32 10.80 10.18
C GLU A 236 -9.07 11.01 9.31
N PRO A 237 -9.23 11.36 8.02
CA PRO A 237 -8.11 11.48 7.09
C PRO A 237 -7.05 12.50 7.50
N SER A 238 -7.47 13.56 8.21
CA SER A 238 -6.61 14.63 8.72
C SER A 238 -5.48 14.14 9.64
N VAL A 239 -5.60 12.94 10.23
CA VAL A 239 -4.56 12.34 11.07
C VAL A 239 -3.23 12.23 10.34
N ILE A 240 -3.25 11.95 9.02
CA ILE A 240 -2.03 11.74 8.22
C ILE A 240 -1.98 12.60 6.95
N GLN A 241 -3.12 13.15 6.49
CA GLN A 241 -3.22 13.97 5.28
C GLN A 241 -2.12 15.05 5.20
N GLY A 242 -1.49 15.16 4.02
CA GLY A 242 -0.43 16.14 3.73
C GLY A 242 0.95 15.82 4.33
N TYR A 243 1.07 14.76 5.15
CA TYR A 243 2.34 14.39 5.75
C TYR A 243 3.24 13.64 4.76
N GLN A 244 4.18 14.33 4.11
CA GLN A 244 4.97 13.79 3.00
C GLN A 244 5.79 12.52 3.30
N ARG A 245 6.01 12.17 4.58
CA ARG A 245 6.68 10.92 5.00
C ARG A 245 5.70 9.80 5.40
N GLY A 246 4.42 9.97 5.13
CA GLY A 246 3.38 8.97 5.31
C GLY A 246 3.23 8.06 4.10
N ILE A 247 3.02 6.77 4.34
CA ILE A 247 2.79 5.76 3.30
C ILE A 247 1.57 4.93 3.67
N LEU A 248 0.58 4.85 2.79
CA LEU A 248 -0.63 4.06 2.97
C LEU A 248 -0.54 2.77 2.17
N THR A 249 -0.90 1.63 2.75
CA THR A 249 -0.76 0.31 2.09
C THR A 249 -2.08 -0.45 1.92
N PRO A 250 -3.16 0.15 1.39
CA PRO A 250 -4.46 -0.50 1.35
C PRO A 250 -4.53 -1.69 0.39
N ASN A 251 -5.25 -2.73 0.80
CA ASN A 251 -5.87 -3.66 -0.14
C ASN A 251 -7.08 -3.00 -0.83
N PHE A 252 -7.68 -3.69 -1.81
CA PHE A 252 -8.82 -3.16 -2.56
C PHE A 252 -9.97 -2.65 -1.66
N MET A 253 -10.37 -3.42 -0.63
CA MET A 253 -11.48 -3.02 0.25
C MET A 253 -11.12 -1.84 1.16
N GLU A 254 -9.89 -1.78 1.65
CA GLU A 254 -9.38 -0.63 2.41
C GLU A 254 -9.30 0.61 1.53
N PHE A 255 -8.87 0.45 0.28
CA PHE A 255 -8.77 1.51 -0.70
C PHE A 255 -10.13 2.10 -1.06
N THR A 256 -11.13 1.26 -1.33
CA THR A 256 -12.52 1.71 -1.56
C THR A 256 -13.01 2.57 -0.40
N ARG A 257 -12.83 2.11 0.85
CA ARG A 257 -13.23 2.89 2.03
C ARG A 257 -12.53 4.24 2.14
N LEU A 258 -11.22 4.26 1.88
CA LEU A 258 -10.44 5.51 1.90
C LEU A 258 -10.87 6.46 0.79
N TYR A 259 -11.09 5.94 -0.42
CA TYR A 259 -11.54 6.72 -1.57
C TYR A 259 -12.90 7.36 -1.29
N GLU A 260 -13.88 6.57 -0.87
CA GLU A 260 -15.23 7.05 -0.57
C GLU A 260 -15.25 8.03 0.60
N ALA A 261 -14.43 7.82 1.63
CA ALA A 261 -14.30 8.74 2.75
C ALA A 261 -13.72 10.11 2.32
N MET A 262 -12.78 10.11 1.37
CA MET A 262 -12.10 11.32 0.90
C MET A 262 -12.86 12.09 -0.17
N HIS A 263 -13.48 11.38 -1.12
CA HIS A 263 -14.15 12.01 -2.26
C HIS A 263 -15.66 12.16 -2.07
N HIS A 264 -16.24 11.51 -1.05
CA HIS A 264 -17.69 11.47 -0.81
C HIS A 264 -18.50 10.94 -2.01
N GLU A 265 -17.87 10.07 -2.81
CA GLU A 265 -18.46 9.40 -3.97
C GLU A 265 -17.97 7.94 -4.05
N PRO A 266 -18.75 7.03 -4.65
CA PRO A 266 -18.33 5.65 -4.87
C PRO A 266 -17.05 5.56 -5.70
N LEU A 267 -16.22 4.57 -5.39
CA LEU A 267 -15.03 4.29 -6.19
C LEU A 267 -15.40 3.86 -7.63
N ASP A 268 -14.83 4.54 -8.62
CA ASP A 268 -14.78 4.02 -9.99
C ASP A 268 -13.76 2.87 -10.06
N SER A 269 -14.23 1.67 -10.38
CA SER A 269 -13.41 0.46 -10.45
C SER A 269 -12.90 0.16 -11.87
N THR A 270 -13.17 1.04 -12.84
CA THR A 270 -12.70 0.84 -14.23
C THR A 270 -11.21 1.16 -14.40
N ASP A 271 -10.69 2.16 -13.69
CA ASP A 271 -9.29 2.58 -13.76
C ASP A 271 -8.67 2.78 -12.37
N HIS A 272 -8.17 1.69 -11.79
CA HIS A 272 -7.51 1.70 -10.48
C HIS A 272 -6.28 2.62 -10.42
N LYS A 273 -5.57 2.84 -11.53
CA LYS A 273 -4.37 3.70 -11.55
C LYS A 273 -4.78 5.15 -11.37
N ARG A 274 -5.80 5.58 -12.11
CA ARG A 274 -6.39 6.91 -11.97
C ARG A 274 -6.95 7.13 -10.57
N SER A 275 -7.74 6.20 -10.04
CA SER A 275 -8.33 6.35 -8.70
C SER A 275 -7.26 6.40 -7.61
N ALA A 276 -6.21 5.58 -7.73
CA ALA A 276 -5.08 5.61 -6.79
C ALA A 276 -4.36 6.96 -6.81
N GLN A 277 -4.16 7.52 -8.00
CA GLN A 277 -3.56 8.84 -8.17
C GLN A 277 -4.44 9.95 -7.58
N GLN A 278 -5.75 9.93 -7.85
CA GLN A 278 -6.71 10.89 -7.30
C GLN A 278 -6.75 10.85 -5.78
N LEU A 279 -6.80 9.65 -5.19
CA LEU A 279 -6.77 9.52 -3.73
C LEU A 279 -5.46 10.07 -3.15
N SER A 280 -4.31 9.77 -3.78
CA SER A 280 -3.02 10.29 -3.33
C SER A 280 -2.99 11.82 -3.35
N ILE A 281 -3.49 12.46 -4.41
CA ILE A 281 -3.59 13.92 -4.53
C ILE A 281 -4.52 14.48 -3.45
N ALA A 282 -5.72 13.92 -3.28
CA ALA A 282 -6.69 14.35 -2.26
C ALA A 282 -6.11 14.22 -0.84
N MET A 283 -5.28 13.20 -0.62
CA MET A 283 -4.57 12.95 0.63
C MET A 283 -3.32 13.84 0.81
N GLY A 284 -3.09 14.82 -0.08
CA GLY A 284 -1.98 15.77 0.00
C GLY A 284 -0.66 15.21 -0.52
N HIS A 285 -0.70 14.44 -1.61
CA HIS A 285 0.46 13.77 -2.22
C HIS A 285 1.10 12.71 -1.31
N LEU A 286 0.29 12.03 -0.50
CA LEU A 286 0.75 10.88 0.30
C LEU A 286 1.09 9.70 -0.62
N THR A 287 2.15 8.97 -0.31
CA THR A 287 2.46 7.75 -1.06
C THR A 287 1.43 6.67 -0.74
N LEU A 288 0.85 6.12 -1.80
CA LEU A 288 -0.15 5.06 -1.75
C LEU A 288 0.40 3.81 -2.41
N VAL A 289 0.27 2.66 -1.75
CA VAL A 289 0.55 1.32 -2.26
C VAL A 289 -0.76 0.55 -2.31
N LEU A 290 -1.43 0.59 -3.46
CA LEU A 290 -2.64 -0.18 -3.70
C LEU A 290 -2.26 -1.62 -4.04
N LYS A 291 -2.46 -2.52 -3.07
CA LYS A 291 -2.12 -3.95 -3.17
C LYS A 291 -3.10 -4.65 -4.11
N GLY A 292 -2.58 -5.38 -5.10
CA GLY A 292 -3.40 -5.97 -6.17
C GLY A 292 -2.76 -7.19 -6.83
N GLU A 293 -3.26 -7.55 -8.02
CA GLU A 293 -2.56 -8.51 -8.89
C GLU A 293 -1.21 -7.95 -9.35
N GLU A 294 -1.23 -6.67 -9.72
CA GLU A 294 -0.07 -5.78 -9.74
C GLU A 294 -0.25 -4.75 -8.62
N ASP A 295 0.84 -4.37 -7.95
CA ASP A 295 0.77 -3.32 -6.93
C ASP A 295 0.97 -1.96 -7.60
N ILE A 296 0.00 -1.06 -7.46
CA ILE A 296 0.06 0.30 -7.97
C ILE A 296 0.61 1.20 -6.87
N ILE A 297 1.70 1.91 -7.16
CA ILE A 297 2.40 2.75 -6.20
C ILE A 297 2.46 4.18 -6.74
N THR A 298 1.91 5.15 -6.02
CA THR A 298 1.83 6.53 -6.49
C THR A 298 1.95 7.55 -5.36
N ASP A 299 2.54 8.71 -5.65
CA ASP A 299 2.55 9.90 -4.78
C ASP A 299 1.69 11.03 -5.38
N GLY A 300 0.82 10.68 -6.33
CA GLY A 300 -0.05 11.60 -7.05
C GLY A 300 0.65 12.26 -8.24
N LYS A 301 1.99 12.30 -8.26
CA LYS A 301 2.78 12.90 -9.34
C LYS A 301 3.45 11.85 -10.21
N ASN A 302 4.00 10.83 -9.58
CA ASN A 302 4.66 9.71 -10.23
C ASN A 302 3.91 8.43 -9.92
N MET A 303 3.92 7.50 -10.87
CA MET A 303 3.27 6.21 -10.73
C MET A 303 4.19 5.08 -11.16
N LEU A 304 4.30 4.10 -10.27
CA LEU A 304 5.03 2.85 -10.47
C LEU A 304 4.06 1.68 -10.41
N THR A 305 4.41 0.59 -11.09
CA THR A 305 3.66 -0.65 -11.02
C THR A 305 4.63 -1.78 -10.75
N CYS A 306 4.42 -2.50 -9.65
CA CYS A 306 5.17 -3.72 -9.34
C CYS A 306 4.40 -4.91 -9.90
N SER A 307 4.83 -5.38 -11.08
CA SER A 307 4.28 -6.55 -11.77
C SER A 307 5.08 -7.83 -11.48
N GLN A 308 5.97 -7.81 -10.47
CA GLN A 308 6.73 -8.97 -10.08
C GLN A 308 5.78 -10.12 -9.73
N GLU A 309 5.97 -11.26 -10.38
CA GLU A 309 5.14 -12.44 -10.14
C GLU A 309 5.22 -12.86 -8.66
N GLY A 310 4.07 -12.90 -8.00
CA GLY A 310 3.90 -13.46 -6.65
C GLY A 310 3.49 -14.92 -6.73
N SER A 311 2.34 -15.26 -6.15
CA SER A 311 1.73 -16.57 -6.28
C SER A 311 0.21 -16.51 -6.25
N GLY A 312 -0.44 -17.60 -6.68
CA GLY A 312 -1.89 -17.78 -6.53
C GLY A 312 -2.35 -18.02 -5.08
N ARG A 313 -1.44 -18.07 -4.09
CA ARG A 313 -1.78 -18.36 -2.68
C ARG A 313 -1.86 -17.08 -1.84
N ARG A 314 -3.07 -16.79 -1.38
CA ARG A 314 -3.36 -15.69 -0.43
C ARG A 314 -3.36 -16.15 1.03
N CYS A 315 -2.18 -16.36 1.64
CA CYS A 315 -2.08 -16.56 3.10
C CYS A 315 -2.32 -15.24 3.86
N GLY A 316 -2.93 -15.33 5.05
CA GLY A 316 -3.10 -14.18 5.94
C GLY A 316 -1.76 -13.81 6.59
N GLY A 317 -1.42 -12.52 6.62
CA GLY A 317 -0.14 -12.01 7.13
C GLY A 317 0.82 -11.43 6.07
N GLN A 318 0.50 -11.56 4.78
CA GLN A 318 1.33 -11.00 3.71
C GLN A 318 1.45 -9.48 3.75
N GLY A 319 0.34 -8.80 4.10
CA GLY A 319 0.33 -7.35 4.29
C GLY A 319 1.24 -6.91 5.44
N ASP A 320 1.25 -7.69 6.53
CA ASP A 320 2.11 -7.42 7.68
C ASP A 320 3.60 -7.56 7.31
N LEU A 321 3.96 -8.58 6.50
CA LEU A 321 5.32 -8.72 5.97
C LEU A 321 5.71 -7.53 5.10
N LEU A 322 4.79 -7.04 4.25
CA LEU A 322 5.01 -5.86 3.43
C LEU A 322 5.24 -4.62 4.29
N SER A 323 4.38 -4.35 5.27
CA SER A 323 4.48 -3.14 6.11
C SER A 323 5.76 -3.13 6.95
N GLY A 324 6.16 -4.27 7.51
CA GLY A 324 7.44 -4.42 8.20
C GLY A 324 8.67 -4.21 7.29
N SER A 325 8.64 -4.79 6.08
CA SER A 325 9.71 -4.62 5.10
C SER A 325 9.80 -3.17 4.61
N LEU A 326 8.64 -2.55 4.36
CA LEU A 326 8.52 -1.16 3.93
C LEU A 326 9.06 -0.19 4.98
N ASP A 327 8.84 -0.46 6.26
CA ASP A 327 9.37 0.39 7.33
C ASP A 327 10.90 0.50 7.30
N SER A 328 11.58 -0.65 7.14
CA SER A 328 13.05 -0.69 7.00
C SER A 328 13.52 0.04 5.74
N CYS A 329 12.89 -0.26 4.60
CA CYS A 329 13.19 0.40 3.32
C CYS A 329 12.95 1.91 3.37
N ALA A 330 11.90 2.37 4.06
CA ALA A 330 11.54 3.78 4.19
C ALA A 330 12.61 4.51 5.02
N HIS A 331 13.02 3.94 6.17
CA HIS A 331 14.12 4.50 6.95
C HIS A 331 15.38 4.68 6.09
N TRP A 332 15.79 3.63 5.36
CA TRP A 332 16.98 3.68 4.51
C TRP A 332 16.86 4.70 3.39
N ALA A 333 15.72 4.73 2.68
CA ALA A 333 15.48 5.70 1.61
C ALA A 333 15.51 7.14 2.11
N PHE A 334 14.86 7.44 3.24
CA PHE A 334 14.88 8.79 3.82
C PHE A 334 16.24 9.19 4.43
N SER A 335 17.09 8.20 4.77
CA SER A 335 18.43 8.47 5.30
C SER A 335 19.50 8.55 4.21
N SER A 336 19.17 8.11 2.99
CA SER A 336 20.06 8.17 1.83
C SER A 336 20.16 9.59 1.25
N SER A 337 21.21 9.85 0.46
CA SER A 337 21.33 11.14 -0.23
C SER A 337 20.25 11.30 -1.31
N PRO A 338 19.82 12.53 -1.64
CA PRO A 338 18.88 12.76 -2.74
C PRO A 338 19.35 12.18 -4.10
N ASP A 339 20.66 12.06 -4.29
CA ASP A 339 21.27 11.44 -5.47
C ASP A 339 21.02 9.93 -5.56
N ALA A 340 20.85 9.26 -4.41
CA ALA A 340 20.56 7.82 -4.34
C ALA A 340 19.22 7.49 -5.01
N THR A 341 18.23 8.37 -4.83
CA THR A 341 16.89 8.25 -5.45
C THR A 341 16.77 8.98 -6.79
N LYS A 342 17.83 9.65 -7.27
CA LYS A 342 17.81 10.52 -8.46
C LYS A 342 16.66 11.54 -8.46
N GLY A 343 16.35 12.10 -7.27
CA GLY A 343 15.26 13.06 -7.11
C GLY A 343 13.84 12.45 -7.07
N MET A 344 13.71 11.11 -7.18
CA MET A 344 12.43 10.44 -6.92
C MET A 344 12.10 10.50 -5.42
N ASN A 345 10.81 10.58 -5.10
CA ASN A 345 10.31 10.52 -3.73
C ASN A 345 10.83 9.25 -3.01
N PRO A 346 11.53 9.38 -1.87
CA PRO A 346 12.06 8.24 -1.11
C PRO A 346 10.99 7.20 -0.75
N SER A 347 9.76 7.63 -0.47
CA SER A 347 8.64 6.74 -0.17
C SER A 347 8.27 5.84 -1.35
N LEU A 348 8.34 6.34 -2.59
CA LEU A 348 8.09 5.53 -3.80
C LEU A 348 9.16 4.47 -3.99
N VAL A 349 10.44 4.85 -3.80
CA VAL A 349 11.57 3.91 -3.91
C VAL A 349 11.46 2.83 -2.83
N ALA A 350 11.18 3.21 -1.59
CA ALA A 350 10.98 2.28 -0.48
C ALA A 350 9.80 1.34 -0.72
N ALA A 351 8.64 1.89 -1.13
CA ALA A 351 7.44 1.12 -1.47
C ALA A 351 7.72 0.10 -2.58
N PHE A 352 8.39 0.53 -3.65
CA PHE A 352 8.74 -0.36 -4.76
C PHE A 352 9.68 -1.49 -4.34
N GLY A 353 10.69 -1.18 -3.51
CA GLY A 353 11.59 -2.19 -2.96
C GLY A 353 10.85 -3.22 -2.09
N ALA A 354 9.99 -2.76 -1.19
CA ALA A 354 9.28 -3.62 -0.26
C ALA A 354 8.21 -4.50 -0.93
N THR A 355 7.47 -3.99 -1.93
CA THR A 355 6.51 -4.77 -2.71
C THR A 355 7.20 -5.83 -3.55
N SER A 356 8.28 -5.46 -4.24
CA SER A 356 9.12 -6.39 -5.01
C SER A 356 9.65 -7.52 -4.13
N LEU A 357 10.17 -7.17 -2.94
CA LEU A 357 10.67 -8.14 -1.97
C LEU A 357 9.55 -9.08 -1.49
N THR A 358 8.41 -8.53 -1.09
CA THR A 358 7.27 -9.31 -0.58
C THR A 358 6.77 -10.30 -1.63
N ARG A 359 6.63 -9.86 -2.89
CA ARG A 359 6.23 -10.71 -4.02
C ARG A 359 7.26 -11.80 -4.30
N GLN A 360 8.54 -11.46 -4.26
CA GLN A 360 9.63 -12.43 -4.45
C GLN A 360 9.69 -13.49 -3.34
N CYS A 361 9.38 -13.11 -2.09
CA CYS A 361 9.24 -14.03 -0.97
C CYS A 361 8.04 -14.96 -1.16
N ASN A 362 6.89 -14.39 -1.53
CA ASN A 362 5.67 -15.15 -1.77
C ASN A 362 5.85 -16.18 -2.90
N ARG A 363 6.46 -15.77 -4.01
CA ARG A 363 6.79 -16.67 -5.12
C ARG A 363 7.70 -17.82 -4.71
N GLN A 364 8.80 -17.52 -4.02
CA GLN A 364 9.75 -18.55 -3.58
C GLN A 364 9.12 -19.55 -2.60
N ALA A 365 8.38 -19.05 -1.61
CA ALA A 365 7.69 -19.88 -0.64
C ALA A 365 6.64 -20.75 -1.34
N PHE A 366 5.89 -20.18 -2.30
CA PHE A 366 4.92 -20.93 -3.08
C PHE A 366 5.53 -22.01 -3.96
N HIS A 367 6.70 -21.78 -4.58
CA HIS A 367 7.39 -22.84 -5.31
C HIS A 367 7.78 -24.02 -4.40
N LYS A 368 8.08 -23.77 -3.13
CA LYS A 368 8.46 -24.81 -2.15
C LYS A 368 7.26 -25.52 -1.53
N HIS A 369 6.19 -24.77 -1.22
CA HIS A 369 5.09 -25.24 -0.37
C HIS A 369 3.73 -25.29 -1.09
N SER A 370 3.61 -24.69 -2.27
CA SER A 370 2.40 -24.65 -3.08
C SER A 370 1.16 -24.27 -2.26
N ARG A 371 0.12 -25.11 -2.22
CA ARG A 371 -1.13 -24.87 -1.47
C ARG A 371 -0.90 -24.63 0.03
N SER A 372 0.14 -25.25 0.61
CA SER A 372 0.44 -25.19 2.04
C SER A 372 1.18 -23.93 2.47
N THR A 373 1.57 -23.05 1.54
CA THR A 373 2.32 -21.82 1.85
C THR A 373 1.61 -20.96 2.89
N THR A 374 2.38 -20.57 3.90
CA THR A 374 2.01 -19.68 5.00
C THR A 374 2.91 -18.44 5.01
N THR A 375 2.57 -17.44 5.83
CA THR A 375 3.39 -16.24 6.02
C THR A 375 4.72 -16.57 6.69
N SER A 376 4.76 -17.56 7.59
CA SER A 376 6.00 -18.05 8.18
C SER A 376 6.97 -18.61 7.14
N ASP A 377 6.46 -19.31 6.12
CA ASP A 377 7.29 -19.78 5.00
C ASP A 377 7.87 -18.60 4.21
N MET A 378 7.08 -17.55 3.98
CA MET A 378 7.56 -16.33 3.31
C MET A 378 8.67 -15.62 4.09
N ILE A 379 8.61 -15.62 5.42
CA ILE A 379 9.65 -15.03 6.28
C ILE A 379 11.00 -15.76 6.08
N GLN A 380 10.98 -17.08 5.87
CA GLN A 380 12.19 -17.85 5.60
C GLN A 380 12.83 -17.47 4.25
N GLU A 381 12.06 -16.94 3.32
CA GLU A 381 12.56 -16.53 2.00
C GLU A 381 13.13 -15.11 1.96
N ILE A 382 12.92 -14.28 2.99
CA ILE A 382 13.32 -12.85 2.98
C ILE A 382 14.80 -12.70 2.62
N SER A 383 15.72 -13.45 3.27
CA SER A 383 17.16 -13.30 3.00
C SER A 383 17.53 -13.69 1.56
N SER A 384 16.97 -14.79 1.05
CA SER A 384 17.21 -15.25 -0.33
C SER A 384 16.64 -14.26 -1.35
N ALA A 385 15.41 -13.78 -1.12
CA ALA A 385 14.75 -12.80 -1.94
C ALA A 385 15.50 -11.46 -1.97
N PHE A 386 15.95 -10.98 -0.80
CA PHE A 386 16.69 -9.74 -0.64
C PHE A 386 18.01 -9.79 -1.41
N LYS A 387 18.80 -10.86 -1.24
CA LYS A 387 20.03 -11.09 -2.00
C LYS A 387 19.80 -11.03 -3.50
N LYS A 388 18.80 -11.78 -3.98
CA LYS A 388 18.46 -11.87 -5.40
C LYS A 388 18.01 -10.53 -6.00
N LEU A 389 17.34 -9.68 -5.22
CA LEU A 389 16.84 -8.40 -5.74
C LEU A 389 17.87 -7.28 -5.61
N PHE A 390 18.60 -7.24 -4.49
CA PHE A 390 19.32 -6.04 -4.08
C PHE A 390 20.84 -6.21 -3.95
N GLU A 391 21.35 -7.43 -3.85
CA GLU A 391 22.79 -7.68 -3.67
C GLU A 391 23.44 -8.42 -4.86
N SER A 392 22.64 -8.85 -5.84
CA SER A 392 23.11 -9.60 -7.03
C SER A 392 23.49 -8.73 -8.22
#